data_AF-A0A843D3F7-F1
#
_entry.id   AF-A0A843D3F7-F1
#
_cell.length_a   1.000
_cell.length_b   1.000
_cell.length_c   1.000
_cell.angle_alpha   90.00
_cell.angle_beta   90.00
_cell.angle_gamma   90.00
#
_symmetry.space_group_name_H-M   'P 1'
#
loop_
_entity.id
_entity.type
_entity.pdbx_description
1 polymer ?
#
loop_
_entity_poly.entity_id
_entity_poly.type
_entity_poly.pdbx_seq_one_letter_code
_entity_poly.pdbx_strand_id
1 'polypeptide(L)'
;MGELLDRMEPLLSRMPAVKPPEGHVHFKNKLMWTAAVLLLYFILTNIPVFGLASNSVDIFEYYRALLAGAQGTILHLGIGPIVTAS
;
A
#
# COMPACT_ATOMS: atom_id res chain seq x y z
N MET A 1 20.94 -6.53 -17.89
CA MET A 1 19.85 -5.75 -17.25
C MET A 1 19.18 -4.75 -18.20
N GLY A 2 19.91 -3.97 -19.01
CA GLY A 2 19.32 -3.00 -19.94
C GLY A 2 18.28 -3.61 -20.89
N GLU A 3 18.62 -4.69 -21.57
CA GLU A 3 17.74 -5.32 -22.57
C GLU A 3 16.38 -5.82 -22.02
N LEU A 4 16.31 -6.17 -20.73
CA LEU A 4 15.06 -6.57 -20.08
C LEU A 4 14.22 -5.35 -19.69
N LEU A 5 14.85 -4.29 -19.17
CA LEU A 5 14.20 -3.04 -18.82
C LEU A 5 13.63 -2.35 -20.06
N ASP A 6 14.38 -2.35 -21.16
CA ASP A 6 13.96 -1.78 -22.45
C ASP A 6 12.70 -2.51 -22.99
N ARG A 7 12.58 -3.82 -22.76
CA ARG A 7 11.37 -4.58 -23.12
C ARG A 7 10.18 -4.30 -22.19
N MET A 8 10.42 -3.91 -20.95
CA MET A 8 9.37 -3.59 -19.96
C MET A 8 9.00 -2.10 -19.91
N GLU A 9 9.79 -1.23 -20.54
CA GLU A 9 9.56 0.21 -20.68
C GLU A 9 8.11 0.59 -21.06
N PRO A 10 7.42 -0.07 -22.02
CA PRO A 10 6.04 0.28 -22.36
C PRO A 10 5.04 -0.01 -21.22
N LEU A 11 5.35 -0.93 -20.30
CA LEU A 11 4.52 -1.23 -19.13
C LEU A 11 4.83 -0.28 -17.98
N LEU A 12 6.12 -0.05 -17.71
CA LEU A 12 6.57 0.83 -16.64
C LEU A 12 6.13 2.28 -16.88
N SER A 13 6.21 2.76 -18.12
CA SER A 13 5.79 4.13 -18.49
C SER A 13 4.28 4.38 -18.35
N ARG A 14 3.45 3.33 -18.33
CA ARG A 14 1.99 3.43 -18.17
C ARG A 14 1.53 3.32 -16.71
N MET A 15 2.43 2.96 -15.80
CA MET A 15 2.08 2.82 -14.39
C MET A 15 1.78 4.21 -13.81
N PRO A 16 0.59 4.43 -13.24
CA PRO A 16 0.27 5.72 -12.65
C PRO A 16 1.14 5.95 -11.40
N ALA A 17 1.75 7.13 -11.32
CA ALA A 17 2.57 7.55 -10.20
C ALA A 17 2.17 8.95 -9.73
N VAL A 18 2.35 9.22 -8.43
CA VAL A 18 2.10 10.54 -7.85
C VAL A 18 3.23 11.48 -8.26
N LYS A 19 2.87 12.65 -8.83
CA LYS A 19 3.85 13.67 -9.20
C LYS A 19 4.47 14.30 -7.96
N PRO A 20 5.79 14.62 -7.97
CA PRO A 20 6.39 15.38 -6.88
C PRO A 20 5.78 16.79 -6.81
N PRO A 21 5.73 17.41 -5.62
CA PRO A 21 5.19 18.75 -5.46
C PRO A 21 6.04 19.80 -6.19
N GLU A 22 5.36 20.79 -6.78
CA GLU A 22 5.99 21.94 -7.42
C GLU A 22 6.48 22.92 -6.34
N GLY A 23 7.69 22.68 -5.82
CA GLY A 23 8.35 23.57 -4.86
C GLY A 23 8.32 23.08 -3.40
N HIS A 24 8.71 23.98 -2.49
CA HIS A 24 8.90 23.64 -1.09
C HIS A 24 7.58 23.48 -0.34
N VAL A 25 7.33 22.27 0.18
CA VAL A 25 6.18 21.98 1.04
C VAL A 25 6.53 22.26 2.50
N HIS A 26 5.80 23.18 3.13
CA HIS A 26 5.93 23.52 4.54
C HIS A 26 5.69 22.30 5.46
N PHE A 27 6.39 22.24 6.60
CA PHE A 27 6.29 21.13 7.54
C PHE A 27 4.86 20.85 8.01
N LYS A 28 4.08 21.89 8.34
CA LYS A 28 2.67 21.75 8.76
C LYS A 28 1.82 21.04 7.70
N ASN A 29 2.06 21.34 6.42
CA ASN A 29 1.33 20.69 5.32
C ASN A 29 1.73 19.21 5.21
N LYS A 30 3.03 18.90 5.32
CA LYS A 30 3.50 17.50 5.35
C LYS A 30 2.86 16.73 6.50
N LEU A 31 2.84 17.32 7.71
CA LEU A 31 2.25 16.71 8.89
C LEU A 31 0.74 16.47 8.73
N MET A 32 0.01 17.43 8.16
CA MET A 32 -1.41 17.29 7.88
C MET A 32 -1.69 16.15 6.89
N TRP A 33 -0.88 16.03 5.83
CA TRP A 33 -0.99 14.93 4.87
C TRP A 33 -0.66 13.57 5.51
N THR A 34 0.37 13.49 6.35
CA THR A 34 0.69 12.27 7.10
C THR A 34 -0.47 11.86 8.00
N ALA A 35 -1.06 12.80 8.74
CA ALA A 35 -2.21 12.52 9.61
C ALA A 35 -3.44 12.08 8.80
N ALA A 36 -3.68 12.70 7.64
CA ALA A 36 -4.79 12.32 6.75
C ALA A 36 -4.62 10.89 6.21
N VAL A 37 -3.43 10.52 5.75
CA VAL A 37 -3.14 9.16 5.27
C VAL A 37 -3.21 8.14 6.41
N LEU A 38 -2.76 8.51 7.61
CA LEU A 38 -2.87 7.66 8.81
C LEU A 38 -4.34 7.40 9.18
N LEU A 39 -5.19 8.43 9.13
CA LEU A 39 -6.63 8.28 9.37
C LEU A 39 -7.26 7.39 8.29
N LEU A 40 -6.92 7.61 7.02
CA LEU A 40 -7.38 6.77 5.92
C LEU A 40 -6.98 5.30 6.14
N TYR A 41 -5.74 5.03 6.56
CA TYR A 41 -5.28 3.70 6.91
C TYR A 41 -6.19 3.02 7.94
N PHE A 42 -6.47 3.69 9.07
CA PHE A 42 -7.36 3.14 10.10
C PHE A 42 -8.80 2.95 9.64
N ILE A 43 -9.30 3.79 8.73
CA ILE A 43 -10.62 3.57 8.12
C ILE A 43 -10.59 2.30 7.27
N LEU A 44 -9.58 2.14 6.41
CA LEU A 44 -9.47 0.98 5.51
C LEU A 44 -9.26 -0.35 6.26
N THR A 45 -8.61 -0.35 7.43
CA THR A 45 -8.51 -1.56 8.29
C THR A 45 -9.86 -2.00 8.87
N ASN A 46 -10.93 -1.22 8.73
CA ASN A 46 -12.27 -1.57 9.20
C ASN A 46 -13.24 -1.91 8.06
N ILE A 47 -12.80 -1.87 6.81
CA ILE A 47 -13.64 -2.21 5.66
C ILE A 47 -13.38 -3.67 5.25
N PRO A 48 -14.34 -4.60 5.45
CA PRO A 48 -14.16 -5.99 5.10
C PRO A 48 -14.14 -6.19 3.57
N VAL A 49 -13.36 -7.15 3.09
CA VAL A 49 -13.41 -7.55 1.68
C VAL A 49 -14.65 -8.38 1.39
N PHE A 50 -15.20 -8.19 0.20
CA PHE A 50 -16.36 -8.96 -0.27
C PHE A 50 -15.96 -10.41 -0.56
N GLY A 51 -16.84 -11.35 -0.22
CA GLY A 51 -16.69 -12.77 -0.58
C GLY A 51 -15.75 -13.59 0.31
N LEU A 52 -15.35 -13.08 1.48
CA LEU A 52 -14.57 -13.85 2.43
C LEU A 52 -15.43 -14.96 3.07
N ALA A 53 -14.96 -16.20 3.00
CA ALA A 53 -15.63 -17.33 3.64
C ALA A 53 -15.52 -17.24 5.17
N SER A 54 -16.57 -17.63 5.89
CA SER A 54 -16.60 -17.57 7.37
C SER A 54 -15.55 -18.45 8.04
N ASN A 55 -15.03 -19.46 7.34
CA ASN A 55 -13.96 -20.34 7.80
C ASN A 55 -12.56 -19.92 7.29
N SER A 56 -12.41 -18.68 6.82
CA SER A 56 -11.10 -18.17 6.36
C SER A 56 -10.08 -18.16 7.51
N VAL A 57 -8.88 -18.66 7.23
CA VAL A 57 -7.75 -18.64 8.17
C VAL A 57 -6.85 -17.45 7.88
N ASP A 58 -6.39 -16.77 8.92
CA ASP A 58 -5.36 -15.73 8.78
C ASP A 58 -3.96 -16.35 8.68
N ILE A 59 -3.47 -16.54 7.46
CA ILE A 59 -2.11 -17.07 7.23
C ILE A 59 -1.01 -16.06 7.59
N PHE A 60 -1.34 -14.79 7.80
CA PHE A 60 -0.40 -13.72 8.08
C PHE A 60 -0.38 -13.30 9.55
N GLU A 61 -1.09 -14.00 10.44
CA GLU A 61 -1.27 -13.62 11.85
C GLU A 61 0.04 -13.18 12.53
N TYR A 62 1.09 -14.01 12.42
CA TYR A 62 2.41 -13.72 12.99
C TYR A 62 3.15 -12.56 12.32
N TYR A 63 2.79 -12.24 11.08
CA TYR A 63 3.41 -11.18 10.29
C TYR A 63 2.63 -9.85 10.35
N ARG A 64 1.47 -9.80 11.01
CA ARG A 64 0.59 -8.61 11.07
C ARG A 64 1.32 -7.35 11.55
N ALA A 65 2.17 -7.48 12.57
CA ALA A 65 2.95 -6.38 13.12
C ALA A 65 4.00 -5.82 12.14
N LEU A 66 4.53 -6.66 11.25
CA LEU A 66 5.53 -6.27 10.24
C LEU A 66 4.88 -5.74 8.97
N LEU A 67 3.81 -6.40 8.53
CA LEU A 67 3.13 -6.09 7.29
C LEU A 67 2.12 -4.94 7.42
N ALA A 68 1.79 -4.52 8.64
CA ALA A 68 0.77 -3.50 8.88
C ALA A 68 -0.55 -3.81 8.13
N GLY A 69 -0.96 -5.07 8.14
CA GLY A 69 -2.19 -5.54 7.48
C GLY A 69 -3.23 -6.00 8.49
N ALA A 70 -4.51 -6.03 8.09
CA ALA A 70 -5.62 -6.49 8.93
C ALA A 70 -6.45 -7.60 8.26
N GLN A 71 -6.65 -8.73 8.94
CA GLN A 71 -7.34 -9.91 8.39
C GLN A 71 -8.72 -9.58 7.82
N GLY A 72 -9.00 -10.07 6.63
CA GLY A 72 -10.32 -9.94 6.01
C GLY A 72 -10.71 -8.51 5.61
N THR A 73 -9.78 -7.56 5.60
CA THR A 73 -10.05 -6.14 5.25
C THR A 73 -9.41 -5.78 3.91
N ILE A 74 -9.71 -4.59 3.39
CA ILE A 74 -9.04 -4.03 2.21
C ILE A 74 -7.50 -4.07 2.36
N LEU A 75 -7.01 -3.96 3.59
CA LEU A 75 -5.59 -4.01 3.92
C LEU A 75 -5.11 -5.41 4.35
N HIS A 76 -5.73 -6.49 3.85
CA HIS A 76 -5.38 -7.87 4.23
C HIS A 76 -3.90 -8.21 4.03
N LEU A 77 -3.26 -7.76 2.95
CA LEU A 77 -1.83 -7.99 2.70
C LEU A 77 -0.92 -6.90 3.29
N GLY A 78 -1.49 -5.78 3.74
CA GLY A 78 -0.75 -4.61 4.21
C GLY A 78 0.31 -4.14 3.20
N ILE A 79 1.53 -3.87 3.68
CA ILE A 79 2.69 -3.46 2.87
C ILE A 79 3.48 -4.63 2.28
N GLY A 80 3.05 -5.88 2.49
CA GLY A 80 3.79 -7.08 2.09
C GLY A 80 4.26 -7.07 0.63
N PRO A 81 3.39 -6.79 -0.35
CA PRO A 81 3.79 -6.73 -1.76
C PRO A 81 4.89 -5.69 -2.04
N ILE A 82 4.93 -4.58 -1.30
CA ILE A 82 5.91 -3.49 -1.51
C ILE A 82 7.27 -3.92 -0.97
N VAL A 83 7.31 -4.48 0.24
CA VAL A 83 8.56 -4.89 0.90
C VAL A 83 9.18 -6.11 0.24
N THR A 84 8.37 -7.03 -0.30
CA THR A 84 8.89 -8.22 -1.00
C THR A 84 9.36 -7.90 -2.43
N ALA A 85 8.94 -6.78 -3.01
CA ALA A 85 9.33 -6.39 -4.36
C ALA A 85 10.66 -5.62 -4.44
N SER A 86 11.17 -5.09 -3.32
CA SER A 86 12.41 -4.30 -3.25
C SER A 86 13.68 -5.14 -3.32
#